data_AF-A0A6M2CZA6-F1
#
_entry.id   AF-A0A6M2CZA6-F1
#
_cell.length_a   1.000
_cell.length_b   1.000
_cell.length_c   1.000
_cell.angle_alpha   90.00
_cell.angle_beta   90.00
_cell.angle_gamma   90.00
#
_symmetry.space_group_name_H-M   'P 1'
#
loop_
_entity.id
_entity.type
_entity.pdbx_description
1 polymer ?
#
loop_
_entity_poly.entity_id
_entity_poly.type
_entity_poly.pdbx_seq_one_letter_code
_entity_poly.pdbx_strand_id
1 'polypeptide(L)'
;GGGAFLIPYFILLFVVGKPVYFPELAIGQFSGKGGVKTWECVPGFKGISVAQFVTSFYILVAYNYIMALCLFYLFASMQSPLPWSNCDPQWSDENCFHQSMFNATLNLTENATSSSEQFFRNYALNDSGEFKLPSTFDWRMALCLSLSWLIQGVSTIKGVHSIGKVAYMTSTFPYVVLVSLLVVTLLQEGAANGLVALFVPQWSKILEIQVWFKACEQSFFSLGIGMGVLTMYSSYNDFKHNVSRDAFLISMADTATSLLAGAVVFSTLGALAHQLGLQDISQVLKGTSDLGLAFVTYPEALSRISFVPQLWSVLFFFMLFLLGLGSGVSNIQLMVAVLEDQYPRLQELKGCTVLAICAVCFGTGLLLCTDNGNTMRLLFDNYGIGRALFLYAIFEVVGLVWVYGWKNMCGDIGYMLGNPISWYWKITWGVLTPVSLIAIFIYGTATEKSSSSLPPIGQTIGWILAAVAVGQIGLWMAVAFVKAPGSDAFEKFKTTFVASETFGPRDTDVKRDWLLWKASSRKSPLNPDVRTASEHTNYAFEVD
;
A
#
# COMPACT_ATOMS: atom_id res chain seq x y z
N GLY A 1 -20.29 -10.28 -3.36
CA GLY A 1 -20.65 -9.80 -2.01
C GLY A 1 -21.49 -8.54 -2.04
N GLY A 2 -21.14 -7.56 -2.89
CA GLY A 2 -21.81 -6.26 -2.90
C GLY A 2 -21.76 -5.61 -1.52
N GLY A 3 -22.84 -4.96 -1.09
CA GLY A 3 -22.89 -4.28 0.21
C GLY A 3 -22.66 -5.19 1.43
N ALA A 4 -22.93 -6.49 1.31
CA ALA A 4 -22.67 -7.47 2.36
C ALA A 4 -21.17 -7.64 2.67
N PHE A 5 -20.26 -7.25 1.75
CA PHE A 5 -18.81 -7.25 1.96
C PHE A 5 -18.35 -6.24 3.02
N LEU A 6 -19.12 -5.17 3.27
CA LEU A 6 -18.75 -4.16 4.26
C LEU A 6 -18.71 -4.72 5.68
N ILE A 7 -19.55 -5.73 5.98
CA ILE A 7 -19.58 -6.38 7.29
C ILE A 7 -18.25 -7.07 7.62
N PRO A 8 -17.76 -8.06 6.83
CA PRO A 8 -16.47 -8.69 7.10
C PRO A 8 -15.32 -7.68 7.03
N TYR A 9 -15.38 -6.70 6.12
CA TYR A 9 -14.37 -5.64 6.04
C TYR A 9 -14.26 -4.83 7.34
N PHE A 10 -15.37 -4.29 7.87
CA PHE A 10 -15.33 -3.52 9.12
C PHE A 10 -14.93 -4.37 10.32
N ILE A 11 -15.41 -5.61 10.41
CA ILE A 11 -15.00 -6.52 11.50
C ILE A 11 -13.49 -6.73 11.46
N LEU A 12 -12.93 -7.05 10.30
CA LEU A 12 -11.48 -7.28 10.15
C LEU A 12 -10.67 -6.00 10.33
N LEU A 13 -11.19 -4.85 9.91
CA LEU A 13 -10.56 -3.56 10.16
C LEU A 13 -10.42 -3.29 11.67
N PHE A 14 -11.46 -3.57 12.48
CA PHE A 14 -11.41 -3.34 13.93
C PHE A 14 -10.74 -4.45 14.73
N VAL A 15 -10.72 -5.70 14.24
CA VAL A 15 -10.13 -6.84 14.96
C VAL A 15 -8.67 -7.07 14.56
N VAL A 16 -8.31 -6.74 13.33
CA VAL A 16 -7.00 -7.03 12.75
C VAL A 16 -6.32 -5.77 12.23
N GLY A 17 -6.87 -5.10 11.22
CA GLY A 17 -6.22 -3.98 10.53
C GLY A 17 -5.73 -2.90 11.49
N LYS A 18 -6.65 -2.24 12.20
CA LYS A 18 -6.32 -1.18 13.16
C LYS A 18 -5.45 -1.69 14.33
N PRO A 19 -5.70 -2.88 14.90
CA PRO A 19 -4.80 -3.51 15.87
C PRO A 19 -3.37 -3.81 15.39
N VAL A 20 -3.08 -3.99 14.10
CA VAL A 20 -1.70 -4.06 13.61
C VAL A 20 -1.15 -2.67 13.30
N TYR A 21 -1.98 -1.82 12.69
CA TYR A 21 -1.62 -0.46 12.28
C TYR A 21 -1.15 0.42 13.46
N PHE A 22 -1.85 0.37 14.60
CA PHE A 22 -1.53 1.21 15.75
C PHE A 22 -0.19 0.85 16.42
N PRO A 23 0.14 -0.42 16.74
CA PRO A 23 1.47 -0.81 17.20
C PRO A 23 2.60 -0.39 16.27
N GLU A 24 2.43 -0.53 14.96
CA GLU A 24 3.45 -0.16 13.97
C GLU A 24 3.76 1.34 14.01
N LEU A 25 2.74 2.19 14.08
CA LEU A 25 2.92 3.63 14.30
C LEU A 25 3.47 3.95 15.70
N ALA A 26 2.98 3.28 16.73
CA ALA A 26 3.35 3.57 18.10
C ALA A 26 4.82 3.23 18.37
N ILE A 27 5.32 2.11 17.84
CA ILE A 27 6.71 1.71 18.02
C ILE A 27 7.67 2.62 17.24
N GLY A 28 7.30 3.05 16.04
CA GLY A 28 8.08 4.01 15.25
C GLY A 28 8.19 5.36 15.96
N GLN A 29 7.07 5.91 16.47
CA GLN A 29 7.09 7.14 17.27
C GLN A 29 7.85 6.97 18.59
N PHE A 30 7.67 5.86 19.29
CA PHE A 30 8.34 5.61 20.56
C PHE A 30 9.85 5.55 20.39
N SER A 31 10.35 4.85 19.38
CA SER A 31 11.78 4.74 19.12
C SER A 31 12.33 6.04 18.55
N GLY A 32 11.60 6.72 17.67
CA GLY A 32 12.09 7.85 16.89
C GLY A 32 13.23 7.47 15.93
N LYS A 33 13.37 6.18 15.62
CA LYS A 33 14.41 5.60 14.76
C LYS A 33 13.79 4.91 13.54
N GLY A 34 14.58 4.67 12.49
CA GLY A 34 14.10 3.95 11.32
C GLY A 34 13.78 2.47 11.61
N GLY A 35 13.30 1.77 10.57
CA GLY A 35 12.76 0.42 10.71
C GLY A 35 13.75 -0.58 11.29
N VAL A 36 15.04 -0.54 10.91
CA VAL A 36 16.01 -1.55 11.39
C VAL A 36 16.40 -1.31 12.85
N LYS A 37 16.58 -0.04 13.24
CA LYS A 37 16.91 0.29 14.64
C LYS A 37 15.73 0.13 15.58
N THR A 38 14.50 0.23 15.09
CA THR A 38 13.30 -0.04 15.90
C THR A 38 13.28 -1.48 16.42
N TRP A 39 13.76 -2.44 15.62
CA TRP A 39 13.94 -3.84 16.02
C TRP A 39 15.07 -4.11 17.01
N GLU A 40 15.74 -3.09 17.55
CA GLU A 40 16.60 -3.26 18.72
C GLU A 40 15.83 -3.77 19.95
N CYS A 41 14.49 -3.64 19.97
CA CYS A 41 13.62 -4.27 20.96
C CYS A 41 13.64 -5.81 20.89
N VAL A 42 13.86 -6.38 19.70
CA VAL A 42 14.00 -7.82 19.45
C VAL A 42 15.01 -8.02 18.30
N PRO A 43 16.33 -8.06 18.60
CA PRO A 43 17.37 -8.06 17.57
C PRO A 43 17.25 -9.16 16.52
N GLY A 44 16.72 -10.32 16.87
CA GLY A 44 16.47 -11.44 15.96
C GLY A 44 15.46 -11.13 14.83
N PHE A 45 14.63 -10.10 15.00
CA PHE A 45 13.63 -9.67 14.01
C PHE A 45 14.04 -8.44 13.21
N LYS A 46 15.29 -7.98 13.32
CA LYS A 46 15.84 -6.91 12.45
C LYS A 46 15.69 -7.18 10.96
N GLY A 47 15.64 -8.46 10.57
CA GLY A 47 15.44 -8.90 9.19
C GLY A 47 14.09 -8.51 8.59
N ILE A 48 13.07 -8.21 9.40
CA ILE A 48 11.76 -7.76 8.90
C ILE A 48 11.91 -6.45 8.11
N SER A 49 12.61 -5.47 8.67
CA SER A 49 12.82 -4.18 8.00
C SER A 49 13.70 -4.28 6.75
N VAL A 50 14.61 -5.28 6.70
CA VAL A 50 15.39 -5.56 5.49
C VAL A 50 14.53 -6.27 4.44
N ALA A 51 13.65 -7.17 4.84
CA ALA A 51 12.67 -7.79 3.95
C ALA A 51 11.71 -6.75 3.36
N GLN A 52 11.21 -5.82 4.19
CA GLN A 52 10.40 -4.67 3.77
C GLN A 52 11.14 -3.77 2.78
N PHE A 53 12.44 -3.52 2.98
CA PHE A 53 13.27 -2.79 2.02
C PHE A 53 13.30 -3.49 0.65
N VAL A 54 13.54 -4.80 0.61
CA VAL A 54 13.60 -5.59 -0.64
C VAL A 54 12.23 -5.63 -1.32
N THR A 55 11.15 -5.85 -0.57
CA THR A 55 9.79 -5.83 -1.12
C THR A 55 9.40 -4.43 -1.63
N SER A 56 9.80 -3.36 -0.94
CA SER A 56 9.56 -1.98 -1.38
C SER A 56 10.28 -1.66 -2.69
N PHE A 57 11.48 -2.21 -2.90
CA PHE A 57 12.18 -2.14 -4.18
C PHE A 57 11.38 -2.81 -5.31
N TYR A 58 10.85 -4.01 -5.08
CA TYR A 58 10.00 -4.71 -6.07
C TYR A 58 8.72 -3.93 -6.39
N ILE A 59 8.03 -3.45 -5.35
CA ILE A 59 6.84 -2.61 -5.48
C ILE A 59 7.17 -1.37 -6.32
N LEU A 60 8.23 -0.65 -5.97
CA LEU A 60 8.58 0.59 -6.65
C LEU A 60 8.89 0.39 -8.13
N VAL A 61 9.60 -0.68 -8.50
CA VAL A 61 9.92 -0.99 -9.90
C VAL A 61 8.64 -1.29 -10.68
N ALA A 62 7.77 -2.17 -10.17
CA ALA A 62 6.54 -2.57 -10.84
C ALA A 62 5.51 -1.43 -10.91
N TYR A 63 5.34 -0.69 -9.82
CA TYR A 63 4.35 0.36 -9.67
C TYR A 63 4.71 1.62 -10.48
N ASN A 64 6.01 1.92 -10.61
CA ASN A 64 6.46 3.03 -11.46
C ASN A 64 6.16 2.83 -12.94
N TYR A 65 6.10 1.58 -13.41
CA TYR A 65 5.64 1.30 -14.77
C TYR A 65 4.16 1.68 -14.97
N ILE A 66 3.31 1.43 -13.97
CA ILE A 66 1.90 1.86 -13.99
C ILE A 66 1.81 3.39 -13.96
N MET A 67 2.64 4.06 -13.16
CA MET A 67 2.72 5.53 -13.18
C MET A 67 3.18 6.08 -14.53
N ALA A 68 4.10 5.40 -15.22
CA ALA A 68 4.52 5.75 -16.57
C ALA A 68 3.36 5.61 -17.57
N LEU A 69 2.53 4.55 -17.45
CA LEU A 69 1.29 4.43 -18.21
C LEU A 69 0.30 5.57 -17.93
N CYS A 70 0.14 5.99 -16.67
CA CYS A 70 -0.69 7.16 -16.33
C CYS A 70 -0.17 8.43 -17.02
N LEU A 71 1.14 8.67 -17.04
CA LEU A 71 1.73 9.81 -17.76
C LEU A 71 1.55 9.70 -19.27
N PHE A 72 1.72 8.50 -19.84
CA PHE A 72 1.49 8.25 -21.26
C PHE A 72 0.05 8.60 -21.66
N TYR A 73 -0.94 8.09 -20.92
CA TYR A 73 -2.35 8.40 -21.15
C TYR A 73 -2.70 9.86 -20.84
N LEU A 74 -2.05 10.49 -19.85
CA LEU A 74 -2.21 11.92 -19.56
C LEU A 74 -1.80 12.77 -20.77
N PHE A 75 -0.64 12.50 -21.37
CA PHE A 75 -0.20 13.21 -22.58
C PHE A 75 -1.07 12.87 -23.80
N ALA A 76 -1.46 11.60 -23.95
CA ALA A 76 -2.38 11.18 -25.01
C ALA A 76 -3.79 11.78 -24.86
N SER A 77 -4.17 12.25 -23.67
CA SER A 77 -5.46 12.94 -23.44
C SER A 77 -5.47 14.39 -23.94
N MET A 78 -4.32 14.97 -24.30
CA MET A 78 -4.19 16.38 -24.70
C MET A 78 -4.49 16.65 -26.19
N GLN A 79 -5.03 15.66 -26.91
CA GLN A 79 -5.40 15.78 -28.32
C GLN A 79 -6.91 15.61 -28.53
N SER A 80 -7.40 16.12 -29.66
CA SER A 80 -8.80 15.99 -30.08
C SER A 80 -8.88 15.40 -31.49
N PRO A 81 -9.59 14.27 -31.69
CA PRO A 81 -10.28 13.44 -30.69
C PRO A 81 -9.30 12.69 -29.77
N LEU A 82 -9.81 12.09 -28.68
CA LEU A 82 -9.02 11.19 -27.84
C LEU A 82 -8.58 9.98 -28.69
N PRO A 83 -7.34 9.46 -28.52
CA PRO A 83 -6.81 8.43 -29.41
C PRO A 83 -7.58 7.10 -29.36
N TRP A 84 -8.13 6.74 -28.19
CA TRP A 84 -8.95 5.53 -27.99
C TRP A 84 -10.43 5.72 -28.34
N SER A 85 -10.83 6.88 -28.88
CA SER A 85 -12.22 7.10 -29.31
C SER A 85 -12.54 6.52 -30.67
N ASN A 86 -11.57 6.17 -31.51
CA ASN A 86 -11.81 5.62 -32.84
C ASN A 86 -10.80 4.52 -33.15
N CYS A 87 -11.20 3.55 -33.97
CA CYS A 87 -10.30 2.52 -34.49
C CYS A 87 -9.34 3.15 -35.51
N ASP A 88 -8.07 3.33 -35.14
CA ASP A 88 -7.02 3.84 -36.03
C ASP A 88 -6.24 2.67 -36.65
N PRO A 89 -6.12 2.61 -38.00
CA PRO A 89 -5.38 1.55 -38.69
C PRO A 89 -3.93 1.35 -38.25
N GLN A 90 -3.31 2.31 -37.56
CA GLN A 90 -1.94 2.17 -37.05
C GLN A 90 -1.79 1.10 -35.97
N TRP A 91 -2.85 0.83 -35.21
CA TRP A 91 -2.79 -0.11 -34.08
C TRP A 91 -4.04 -0.99 -33.93
N SER A 92 -5.14 -0.64 -34.58
CA SER A 92 -6.36 -1.44 -34.55
C SER A 92 -6.40 -2.49 -35.66
N ASP A 93 -6.98 -3.65 -35.37
CA ASP A 93 -7.28 -4.69 -36.36
C ASP A 93 -8.72 -4.58 -36.90
N GLU A 94 -9.09 -5.50 -37.80
CA GLU A 94 -10.42 -5.57 -38.44
C GLU A 94 -11.56 -5.87 -37.45
N ASN A 95 -11.27 -6.39 -36.25
CA ASN A 95 -12.25 -6.72 -35.21
C ASN A 95 -12.47 -5.56 -34.23
N CYS A 96 -11.84 -4.40 -34.46
CA CYS A 96 -12.02 -3.21 -33.65
C CYS A 96 -13.41 -2.62 -33.85
N PHE A 97 -14.10 -2.34 -32.74
CA PHE A 97 -15.37 -1.62 -32.79
C PHE A 97 -15.40 -0.33 -31.96
N HIS A 98 -16.16 0.64 -32.46
CA HIS A 98 -16.56 1.86 -31.77
C HIS A 98 -18.06 2.12 -32.00
N GLN A 99 -18.74 2.82 -31.07
CA GLN A 99 -20.20 2.94 -31.03
C GLN A 99 -20.84 3.57 -32.28
N SER A 100 -20.11 4.38 -33.04
CA SER A 100 -20.59 4.88 -34.34
C SER A 100 -20.93 3.75 -35.34
N MET A 101 -20.41 2.53 -35.12
CA MET A 101 -20.73 1.34 -35.91
C MET A 101 -21.88 0.48 -35.33
N PHE A 102 -22.38 0.75 -34.12
CA PHE A 102 -23.48 -0.02 -33.50
C PHE A 102 -24.83 0.16 -34.22
N ASN A 103 -24.98 1.25 -34.97
CA ASN A 103 -26.18 1.52 -35.77
C ASN A 103 -26.22 0.77 -37.12
N ALA A 104 -25.15 0.07 -37.48
CA ALA A 104 -25.06 -0.72 -38.71
C ALA A 104 -24.91 -2.21 -38.38
N THR A 105 -26.04 -2.93 -38.37
CA THR A 105 -26.15 -4.37 -38.75
C THR A 105 -24.91 -5.26 -38.54
N LEU A 106 -24.37 -5.33 -37.33
CA LEU A 106 -23.29 -6.26 -37.03
C LEU A 106 -23.78 -7.23 -35.95
N ASN A 107 -24.03 -8.47 -36.38
CA ASN A 107 -23.81 -9.61 -35.50
C ASN A 107 -22.34 -9.49 -35.06
N LEU A 108 -22.10 -8.87 -33.90
CA LEU A 108 -20.80 -8.82 -33.27
C LEU A 108 -20.28 -10.26 -33.26
N THR A 109 -19.23 -10.51 -34.04
CA THR A 109 -18.50 -11.77 -33.97
C THR A 109 -18.04 -11.94 -32.52
N GLU A 110 -18.00 -13.18 -32.02
CA GLU A 110 -17.62 -13.48 -30.63
C GLU A 110 -16.23 -12.91 -30.23
N ASN A 111 -15.44 -12.43 -31.20
CA ASN A 111 -14.09 -11.87 -31.05
C ASN A 111 -13.97 -10.35 -31.20
N ALA A 112 -15.07 -9.61 -31.36
CA ALA A 112 -15.01 -8.14 -31.48
C ALA A 112 -14.48 -7.50 -30.19
N THR A 113 -13.54 -6.55 -30.30
CA THR A 113 -12.94 -5.84 -29.14
C THR A 113 -13.03 -4.32 -29.30
N SER A 114 -13.18 -3.60 -28.17
CA SER A 114 -13.38 -2.16 -28.20
C SER A 114 -12.11 -1.42 -28.64
N SER A 115 -12.30 -0.24 -29.24
CA SER A 115 -11.20 0.67 -29.62
C SER A 115 -10.25 0.96 -28.45
N SER A 116 -10.78 1.19 -27.24
CA SER A 116 -9.99 1.36 -26.03
C SER A 116 -9.15 0.14 -25.64
N GLU A 117 -9.68 -1.07 -25.80
CA GLU A 117 -8.98 -2.32 -25.45
C GLU A 117 -7.80 -2.55 -26.40
N GLN A 118 -8.02 -2.36 -27.69
CA GLN A 118 -6.96 -2.48 -28.69
C GLN A 118 -5.91 -1.38 -28.56
N PHE A 119 -6.31 -0.14 -28.28
CA PHE A 119 -5.36 0.94 -27.99
C PHE A 119 -4.46 0.57 -26.80
N PHE A 120 -5.03 0.04 -25.72
CA PHE A 120 -4.27 -0.39 -24.56
C PHE A 120 -3.32 -1.55 -24.88
N ARG A 121 -3.81 -2.62 -25.48
CA ARG A 121 -3.03 -3.84 -25.74
C ARG A 121 -1.98 -3.67 -26.84
N ASN A 122 -2.39 -3.15 -28.00
CA ASN A 122 -1.56 -3.12 -29.20
C ASN A 122 -0.65 -1.87 -29.24
N TYR A 123 -1.11 -0.73 -28.71
CA TYR A 123 -0.38 0.52 -28.84
C TYR A 123 0.35 0.96 -27.55
N ALA A 124 -0.35 0.95 -26.42
CA ALA A 124 0.21 1.44 -25.15
C ALA A 124 1.12 0.42 -24.46
N LEU A 125 0.71 -0.85 -24.42
CA LEU A 125 1.54 -1.95 -23.90
C LEU A 125 2.43 -2.58 -24.97
N ASN A 126 1.94 -2.66 -26.22
CA ASN A 126 2.54 -3.44 -27.30
C ASN A 126 2.78 -4.90 -26.88
N ASP A 127 1.78 -5.50 -26.21
CA ASP A 127 1.90 -6.82 -25.59
C ASP A 127 1.16 -7.89 -26.39
N SER A 128 1.89 -8.94 -26.76
CA SER A 128 1.33 -10.10 -27.47
C SER A 128 0.51 -11.04 -26.57
N GLY A 129 0.53 -10.85 -25.26
CA GLY A 129 -0.17 -11.68 -24.27
C GLY A 129 0.51 -13.01 -23.97
N GLU A 130 1.65 -13.31 -24.62
CA GLU A 130 2.46 -14.50 -24.39
C GLU A 130 3.77 -14.13 -23.69
N PHE A 131 4.20 -14.96 -22.74
CA PHE A 131 5.50 -14.78 -22.10
C PHE A 131 6.63 -15.11 -23.09
N LYS A 132 7.24 -14.07 -23.66
CA LYS A 132 8.38 -14.15 -24.57
C LYS A 132 9.59 -13.42 -24.00
N LEU A 133 10.78 -13.77 -24.46
CA LEU A 133 11.95 -12.95 -24.18
C LEU A 133 11.73 -11.56 -24.79
N PRO A 134 12.06 -10.47 -24.06
CA PRO A 134 11.89 -9.11 -24.56
C PRO A 134 12.56 -8.96 -25.93
N SER A 135 11.81 -8.48 -26.92
CA SER A 135 12.30 -8.38 -28.30
C SER A 135 12.40 -6.95 -28.79
N THR A 136 11.52 -6.07 -28.29
CA THR A 136 11.47 -4.65 -28.66
C THR A 136 11.44 -3.76 -27.43
N PHE A 137 12.09 -2.60 -27.53
CA PHE A 137 12.16 -1.60 -26.48
C PHE A 137 11.26 -0.41 -26.82
N ASP A 138 10.32 -0.07 -25.93
CA ASP A 138 9.44 1.08 -26.09
C ASP A 138 10.04 2.33 -25.42
N TRP A 139 10.64 3.18 -26.25
CA TRP A 139 11.24 4.43 -25.81
C TRP A 139 10.21 5.44 -25.26
N ARG A 140 8.95 5.39 -25.70
CA ARG A 140 7.89 6.29 -25.23
C ARG A 140 7.57 6.01 -23.77
N MET A 141 7.47 4.72 -23.44
CA MET A 141 7.30 4.26 -22.06
C MET A 141 8.52 4.61 -21.20
N ALA A 142 9.74 4.43 -21.75
CA ALA A 142 10.97 4.78 -21.05
C ALA A 142 11.08 6.29 -20.72
N LEU A 143 10.59 7.18 -21.60
CA LEU A 143 10.51 8.61 -21.32
C LEU A 143 9.50 8.93 -20.22
N CYS A 144 8.31 8.32 -20.25
CA CYS A 144 7.30 8.49 -19.20
C CYS A 144 7.81 7.96 -17.85
N LEU A 145 8.52 6.83 -17.86
CA LEU A 145 9.17 6.25 -16.69
C LEU A 145 10.26 7.18 -16.15
N SER A 146 11.11 7.73 -17.01
CA SER A 146 12.16 8.70 -16.64
C SER A 146 11.54 9.94 -15.98
N LEU A 147 10.46 10.47 -16.56
CA LEU A 147 9.74 11.61 -15.99
C LEU A 147 9.14 11.26 -14.61
N SER A 148 8.55 10.07 -14.46
CA SER A 148 8.01 9.59 -13.17
C SER A 148 9.08 9.55 -12.08
N TRP A 149 10.26 9.00 -12.38
CA TRP A 149 11.37 8.93 -11.44
C TRP A 149 11.98 10.29 -11.13
N LEU A 150 12.05 11.19 -12.11
CA LEU A 150 12.49 12.57 -11.91
C LEU A 150 11.56 13.29 -10.92
N ILE A 151 10.24 13.20 -11.13
CA ILE A 151 9.24 13.82 -10.24
C ILE A 151 9.34 13.24 -8.83
N GLN A 152 9.45 11.92 -8.68
CA GLN A 152 9.60 11.27 -7.37
C GLN A 152 10.92 11.63 -6.67
N GLY A 153 12.03 11.64 -7.41
CA GLY A 153 13.34 12.01 -6.89
C GLY A 153 13.35 13.44 -6.36
N VAL A 154 12.84 14.40 -7.15
CA VAL A 154 12.69 15.80 -6.73
C VAL A 154 11.75 15.92 -5.53
N SER A 155 10.63 15.20 -5.54
CA SER A 155 9.65 15.19 -4.44
C SER A 155 10.23 14.68 -3.12
N THR A 156 11.25 13.82 -3.17
CA THR A 156 11.85 13.15 -2.00
C THR A 156 13.21 13.75 -1.61
N ILE A 157 13.78 14.67 -2.41
CA ILE A 157 15.18 15.10 -2.26
C ILE A 157 15.52 15.74 -0.89
N LYS A 158 14.56 16.42 -0.26
CA LYS A 158 14.70 16.98 1.11
C LYS A 158 14.07 16.09 2.19
N GLY A 159 13.82 14.82 1.88
CA GLY A 159 13.16 13.86 2.75
C GLY A 159 11.75 14.28 3.17
N VAL A 160 11.39 13.95 4.42
CA VAL A 160 10.03 14.15 4.97
C VAL A 160 9.50 15.57 4.88
N HIS A 161 10.36 16.60 4.89
CA HIS A 161 9.92 17.99 4.70
C HIS A 161 9.39 18.26 3.28
N SER A 162 10.00 17.68 2.26
CA SER A 162 9.52 17.80 0.88
C SER A 162 8.28 16.94 0.66
N ILE A 163 8.32 15.71 1.19
CA ILE A 163 7.18 14.77 1.13
C ILE A 163 5.94 15.40 1.75
N GLY A 164 6.04 16.02 2.92
CA GLY A 164 4.91 16.69 3.58
C GLY A 164 4.32 17.84 2.76
N LYS A 165 5.12 18.52 1.91
CA LYS A 165 4.63 19.56 0.99
C LYS A 165 3.92 18.96 -0.23
N VAL A 166 4.52 17.94 -0.82
CA VAL A 166 3.94 17.21 -1.97
C VAL A 166 2.63 16.52 -1.55
N ALA A 167 2.55 16.06 -0.31
CA ALA A 167 1.37 15.43 0.27
C ALA A 167 0.12 16.32 0.21
N TYR A 168 0.24 17.65 0.32
CA TYR A 168 -0.94 18.53 0.18
C TYR A 168 -1.58 18.38 -1.19
N MET A 169 -0.78 18.26 -2.25
CA MET A 169 -1.29 18.08 -3.61
C MET A 169 -1.77 16.65 -3.85
N THR A 170 -0.96 15.65 -3.50
CA THR A 170 -1.28 14.24 -3.76
C THR A 170 -2.44 13.72 -2.92
N SER A 171 -2.73 14.33 -1.75
CA SER A 171 -3.88 13.96 -0.93
C SER A 171 -5.15 14.73 -1.28
N THR A 172 -5.09 16.03 -1.59
CA THR A 172 -6.32 16.84 -1.78
C THR A 172 -6.89 16.77 -3.19
N PHE A 173 -6.02 16.79 -4.21
CA PHE A 173 -6.46 16.82 -5.60
C PHE A 173 -7.29 15.59 -6.02
N PRO A 174 -6.94 14.35 -5.60
CA PRO A 174 -7.78 13.20 -5.89
C PRO A 174 -9.21 13.32 -5.38
N TYR A 175 -9.46 13.92 -4.22
CA TYR A 175 -10.84 14.13 -3.75
C TYR A 175 -11.60 15.11 -4.64
N VAL A 176 -10.94 16.17 -5.12
CA VAL A 176 -11.57 17.12 -6.06
C VAL A 176 -11.99 16.39 -7.33
N VAL A 177 -11.13 15.53 -7.87
CA VAL A 177 -11.43 14.75 -9.09
C VAL A 177 -12.49 13.70 -8.82
N LEU A 178 -12.40 12.92 -7.73
CA LEU A 178 -13.39 11.91 -7.38
C LEU A 178 -14.79 12.51 -7.18
N VAL A 179 -14.90 13.62 -6.44
CA VAL A 179 -16.19 14.27 -6.20
C VAL A 179 -16.75 14.87 -7.49
N SER A 180 -15.92 15.52 -8.31
CA SER A 180 -16.38 16.07 -9.59
C SER A 180 -16.79 14.98 -10.60
N LEU A 181 -16.03 13.89 -10.70
CA LEU A 181 -16.39 12.71 -11.50
C LEU A 181 -17.66 12.05 -10.98
N LEU A 182 -17.85 11.96 -9.66
CA LEU A 182 -19.10 11.42 -9.10
C LEU A 182 -20.30 12.25 -9.54
N VAL A 183 -20.21 13.58 -9.42
CA VAL A 183 -21.28 14.48 -9.85
C VAL A 183 -21.57 14.30 -11.34
N VAL A 184 -20.54 14.34 -12.19
CA VAL A 184 -20.74 14.27 -13.65
C VAL A 184 -21.22 12.90 -14.12
N THR A 185 -20.75 11.82 -13.51
CA THR A 185 -21.22 10.47 -13.85
C THR A 185 -22.66 10.26 -13.40
N LEU A 186 -23.06 10.76 -12.23
CA LEU A 186 -24.45 10.66 -11.75
C LEU A 186 -25.45 11.46 -12.59
N LEU A 187 -25.00 12.46 -13.35
CA LEU A 187 -25.84 13.16 -14.33
C LEU A 187 -26.13 12.31 -15.58
N GLN A 188 -25.42 11.21 -15.79
CA GLN A 188 -25.64 10.31 -16.92
C GLN A 188 -26.73 9.27 -16.61
N GLU A 189 -27.47 8.89 -17.65
CA GLU A 189 -28.47 7.84 -17.56
C GLU A 189 -27.82 6.48 -17.24
N GLY A 190 -28.46 5.69 -16.38
CA GLY A 190 -27.96 4.38 -15.94
C GLY A 190 -26.94 4.40 -14.80
N ALA A 191 -26.33 5.55 -14.49
CA ALA A 191 -25.33 5.66 -13.42
C ALA A 191 -25.86 5.23 -12.04
N ALA A 192 -27.10 5.60 -11.73
CA ALA A 192 -27.76 5.24 -10.47
C ALA A 192 -27.88 3.71 -10.28
N ASN A 193 -28.12 2.96 -11.36
CA ASN A 193 -28.21 1.49 -11.30
C ASN A 193 -26.87 0.88 -10.90
N GLY A 194 -25.76 1.45 -11.38
CA GLY A 194 -24.42 1.05 -10.97
C GLY A 194 -24.14 1.34 -9.51
N LEU A 195 -24.50 2.53 -9.03
CA LEU A 195 -24.35 2.87 -7.62
C LEU A 195 -25.18 1.94 -6.71
N VAL A 196 -26.40 1.59 -7.12
CA VAL A 196 -27.22 0.60 -6.39
C VAL A 196 -26.52 -0.76 -6.38
N ALA A 197 -25.97 -1.22 -7.51
CA ALA A 197 -25.29 -2.50 -7.61
C ALA A 197 -24.11 -2.66 -6.64
N LEU A 198 -23.41 -1.57 -6.29
CA LEU A 198 -22.36 -1.57 -5.27
C LEU A 198 -22.89 -2.01 -3.89
N PHE A 199 -24.09 -1.56 -3.52
CA PHE A 199 -24.66 -1.75 -2.19
C PHE A 199 -25.67 -2.90 -2.08
N VAL A 200 -26.10 -3.51 -3.19
CA VAL A 200 -26.96 -4.69 -3.15
C VAL A 200 -26.26 -5.85 -2.40
N PRO A 201 -26.79 -6.31 -1.26
CA PRO A 201 -26.11 -7.32 -0.45
C PRO A 201 -26.36 -8.73 -0.99
N GLN A 202 -25.28 -9.50 -1.16
CA GLN A 202 -25.35 -10.93 -1.48
C GLN A 202 -25.00 -11.76 -0.24
N TRP A 203 -25.99 -12.03 0.60
CA TRP A 203 -25.79 -12.66 1.92
C TRP A 203 -25.12 -14.03 1.88
N SER A 204 -25.40 -14.84 0.86
CA SER A 204 -24.77 -16.16 0.69
C SER A 204 -23.25 -16.08 0.62
N LYS A 205 -22.70 -14.99 0.10
CA LYS A 205 -21.26 -14.77 -0.03
C LYS A 205 -20.54 -14.54 1.30
N ILE A 206 -21.22 -14.09 2.36
CA ILE A 206 -20.57 -13.88 3.67
C ILE A 206 -20.13 -15.22 4.30
N LEU A 207 -20.81 -16.32 3.95
CA LEU A 207 -20.45 -17.66 4.41
C LEU A 207 -19.18 -18.20 3.73
N GLU A 208 -18.77 -17.60 2.61
CA GLU A 208 -17.54 -17.95 1.92
C GLU A 208 -16.35 -17.29 2.61
N ILE A 209 -15.53 -18.10 3.27
CA ILE A 209 -14.28 -17.68 3.93
C ILE A 209 -13.31 -16.91 3.02
N GLN A 210 -13.33 -17.14 1.70
CA GLN A 210 -12.55 -16.37 0.72
C GLN A 210 -12.89 -14.87 0.77
N VAL A 211 -14.14 -14.53 1.06
CA VAL A 211 -14.59 -13.14 1.18
C VAL A 211 -13.94 -12.46 2.39
N TRP A 212 -13.76 -13.19 3.49
CA TRP A 212 -13.05 -12.70 4.67
C TRP A 212 -11.55 -12.55 4.42
N PHE A 213 -10.94 -13.51 3.71
CA PHE A 213 -9.54 -13.41 3.30
C PHE A 213 -9.32 -12.16 2.44
N LYS A 214 -10.15 -11.95 1.41
CA LYS A 214 -10.08 -10.77 0.53
C LYS A 214 -10.36 -9.46 1.27
N ALA A 215 -11.26 -9.45 2.24
CA ALA A 215 -11.49 -8.29 3.09
C ALA A 215 -10.27 -7.95 3.97
N CYS A 216 -9.60 -8.95 4.51
CA CYS A 216 -8.38 -8.76 5.29
C CYS A 216 -7.23 -8.26 4.41
N GLU A 217 -7.04 -8.88 3.24
CA GLU A 217 -6.05 -8.49 2.23
C GLU A 217 -6.25 -7.03 1.83
N GLN A 218 -7.48 -6.65 1.49
CA GLN A 218 -7.83 -5.26 1.16
C GLN A 218 -7.46 -4.29 2.30
N SER A 219 -7.78 -4.63 3.55
CA SER A 219 -7.44 -3.76 4.69
C SER A 219 -5.93 -3.57 4.87
N PHE A 220 -5.12 -4.59 4.56
CA PHE A 220 -3.67 -4.54 4.75
C PHE A 220 -2.99 -3.72 3.66
N PHE A 221 -3.37 -3.99 2.41
CA PHE A 221 -2.85 -3.26 1.26
C PHE A 221 -3.28 -1.79 1.26
N SER A 222 -4.53 -1.49 1.62
CA SER A 222 -5.04 -0.11 1.64
C SER A 222 -4.32 0.73 2.70
N LEU A 223 -4.15 0.17 3.91
CA LEU A 223 -3.50 0.88 5.02
C LEU A 223 -1.96 0.80 4.98
N GLY A 224 -1.37 0.02 4.09
CA GLY A 224 0.09 -0.18 4.03
C GLY A 224 0.66 -0.87 5.28
N ILE A 225 -0.12 -1.75 5.91
CA ILE A 225 0.26 -2.46 7.13
C ILE A 225 1.40 -3.45 6.83
N GLY A 226 2.43 -3.48 7.69
CA GLY A 226 3.54 -4.42 7.56
C GLY A 226 4.50 -4.10 6.41
N MET A 227 4.37 -2.91 5.80
CA MET A 227 5.31 -2.40 4.79
C MET A 227 6.48 -1.63 5.42
N GLY A 228 6.43 -1.28 6.71
CA GLY A 228 7.47 -0.50 7.40
C GLY A 228 7.42 1.00 7.11
N VAL A 229 6.62 1.44 6.13
CA VAL A 229 6.39 2.86 5.81
C VAL A 229 5.75 3.59 6.99
N LEU A 230 4.85 2.93 7.72
CA LEU A 230 4.19 3.50 8.91
C LEU A 230 5.17 3.71 10.06
N THR A 231 6.02 2.71 10.32
CA THR A 231 7.12 2.82 11.28
C THR A 231 8.06 3.98 10.90
N MET A 232 8.38 4.10 9.60
CA MET A 232 9.22 5.19 9.10
C MET A 232 8.57 6.56 9.33
N TYR A 233 7.32 6.77 8.94
CA TYR A 233 6.67 8.07 9.10
C TYR A 233 6.52 8.48 10.56
N SER A 234 6.04 7.56 11.40
CA SER A 234 5.85 7.81 12.82
C SER A 234 7.16 8.09 13.57
N SER A 235 8.31 7.61 13.08
CA SER A 235 9.63 7.94 13.66
C SER A 235 10.01 9.42 13.59
N TYR A 236 9.31 10.21 12.78
CA TYR A 236 9.48 11.66 12.69
C TYR A 236 8.47 12.45 13.54
N ASN A 237 7.53 11.79 14.20
CA ASN A 237 6.58 12.45 15.10
C ASN A 237 7.28 12.91 16.39
N ASP A 238 6.69 13.92 17.03
CA ASP A 238 7.04 14.27 18.39
C ASP A 238 6.69 13.12 19.35
N PHE A 239 7.54 12.88 20.35
CA PHE A 239 7.41 11.72 21.24
C PHE A 239 6.02 11.62 21.91
N LYS A 240 5.47 12.75 22.37
CA LYS A 240 4.16 12.80 23.08
C LYS A 240 2.96 13.02 22.15
N HIS A 241 3.15 12.99 20.82
CA HIS A 241 2.07 13.19 19.87
C HIS A 241 1.00 12.09 20.00
N ASN A 242 -0.27 12.42 19.81
CA ASN A 242 -1.37 11.46 20.01
C ASN A 242 -1.56 10.55 18.79
N VAL A 243 -0.65 9.59 18.64
CA VAL A 243 -0.63 8.64 17.52
C VAL A 243 -1.83 7.69 17.52
N SER A 244 -2.48 7.47 18.67
CA SER A 244 -3.69 6.64 18.75
C SER A 244 -4.88 7.29 18.05
N ARG A 245 -5.03 8.62 18.19
CA ARG A 245 -6.05 9.39 17.48
C ARG A 245 -5.81 9.35 15.96
N ASP A 246 -4.57 9.55 15.54
CA ASP A 246 -4.20 9.55 14.13
C ASP A 246 -4.44 8.16 13.50
N ALA A 247 -4.10 7.08 14.20
CA ALA A 247 -4.40 5.72 13.76
C ALA A 247 -5.91 5.47 13.54
N PHE A 248 -6.77 6.12 14.32
CA PHE A 248 -8.22 6.04 14.11
C PHE A 248 -8.68 6.90 12.94
N LEU A 249 -8.24 8.14 12.85
CA LEU A 249 -8.65 9.05 11.78
C LEU A 249 -8.21 8.56 10.40
N ILE A 250 -6.96 8.09 10.29
CA ILE A 250 -6.42 7.59 9.02
C ILE A 250 -7.17 6.34 8.57
N SER A 251 -7.44 5.38 9.46
CA SER A 251 -8.16 4.16 9.08
C SER A 251 -9.60 4.43 8.65
N MET A 252 -10.29 5.38 9.30
CA MET A 252 -11.63 5.81 8.87
C MET A 252 -11.59 6.57 7.54
N ALA A 253 -10.61 7.46 7.33
CA ALA A 253 -10.45 8.22 6.10
C ALA A 253 -10.14 7.31 4.90
N ASP A 254 -9.28 6.31 5.08
CA ASP A 254 -8.97 5.28 4.08
C ASP A 254 -10.23 4.53 3.62
N THR A 255 -11.04 4.05 4.58
CA THR A 255 -12.30 3.38 4.27
C THR A 255 -13.29 4.31 3.55
N ALA A 256 -13.45 5.55 4.03
CA ALA A 256 -14.34 6.52 3.40
C ALA A 256 -13.92 6.85 1.96
N THR A 257 -12.61 6.96 1.72
CA THR A 257 -12.05 7.21 0.38
C THR A 257 -12.27 6.03 -0.54
N SER A 258 -12.09 4.81 -0.04
CA SER A 258 -12.35 3.58 -0.80
C SER A 258 -13.83 3.44 -1.17
N LEU A 259 -14.75 3.81 -0.27
CA LEU A 259 -16.19 3.86 -0.56
C LEU A 259 -16.53 4.93 -1.61
N LEU A 260 -15.93 6.12 -1.51
CA LEU A 260 -16.11 7.19 -2.49
C LEU A 260 -15.59 6.78 -3.88
N ALA A 261 -14.38 6.22 -3.94
CA ALA A 261 -13.81 5.72 -5.19
C ALA A 261 -14.66 4.58 -5.78
N GLY A 262 -15.13 3.67 -4.92
CA GLY A 262 -16.08 2.62 -5.31
C GLY A 262 -17.37 3.18 -5.89
N ALA A 263 -17.94 4.23 -5.29
CA ALA A 263 -19.12 4.90 -5.81
C ALA A 263 -18.89 5.49 -7.21
N VAL A 264 -17.74 6.16 -7.44
CA VAL A 264 -17.35 6.69 -8.76
C VAL A 264 -17.17 5.58 -9.79
N VAL A 265 -16.48 4.49 -9.43
CA VAL A 265 -16.28 3.34 -10.33
C VAL A 265 -17.62 2.77 -10.74
N PHE A 266 -18.48 2.44 -9.77
CA PHE A 266 -19.76 1.80 -10.05
C PHE A 266 -20.75 2.71 -10.76
N SER A 267 -20.79 4.02 -10.47
CA SER A 267 -21.62 4.97 -11.21
C SER A 267 -21.16 5.09 -12.67
N THR A 268 -19.85 5.17 -12.90
CA THR A 268 -19.25 5.21 -14.25
C THR A 268 -19.57 3.96 -15.05
N LEU A 269 -19.42 2.77 -14.43
CA LEU A 269 -19.73 1.49 -15.06
C LEU A 269 -21.22 1.34 -15.36
N GLY A 270 -22.10 1.82 -14.47
CA GLY A 270 -23.55 1.81 -14.70
C GLY A 270 -23.96 2.67 -15.89
N ALA A 271 -23.37 3.85 -16.02
CA ALA A 271 -23.59 4.73 -17.17
C ALA A 271 -23.08 4.10 -18.46
N LEU A 272 -21.87 3.52 -18.44
CA LEU A 272 -21.29 2.84 -19.59
C LEU A 272 -22.13 1.62 -20.01
N ALA A 273 -22.58 0.79 -19.06
CA ALA A 273 -23.44 -0.36 -19.35
C ALA A 273 -24.74 0.07 -20.04
N HIS A 274 -25.38 1.14 -19.55
CA HIS A 274 -26.59 1.69 -20.16
C HIS A 274 -26.35 2.18 -21.59
N GLN A 275 -25.24 2.90 -21.82
CA GLN A 275 -24.88 3.38 -23.16
C GLN A 275 -24.53 2.25 -24.13
N LEU A 276 -24.04 1.11 -23.63
CA LEU A 276 -23.78 -0.10 -24.42
C LEU A 276 -25.03 -0.99 -24.59
N GLY A 277 -26.17 -0.61 -24.01
CA GLY A 277 -27.39 -1.43 -24.04
C GLY A 277 -27.30 -2.72 -23.21
N LEU A 278 -26.35 -2.81 -22.29
CA LEU A 278 -26.13 -3.98 -21.43
C LEU A 278 -26.98 -3.86 -20.16
N GLN A 279 -27.73 -4.92 -19.84
CA GLN A 279 -28.54 -4.97 -18.62
C GLN A 279 -27.74 -5.35 -17.38
N ASP A 280 -26.63 -6.08 -17.54
CA ASP A 280 -25.79 -6.55 -16.44
C ASP A 280 -24.42 -5.86 -16.48
N ILE A 281 -24.15 -5.06 -15.45
CA ILE A 281 -22.90 -4.33 -15.25
C ILE A 281 -21.70 -5.29 -15.16
N SER A 282 -21.92 -6.52 -14.70
CA SER A 282 -20.87 -7.54 -14.64
C SER A 282 -20.27 -7.84 -16.01
N GLN A 283 -21.00 -7.62 -17.11
CA GLN A 283 -20.49 -7.84 -18.46
C GLN A 283 -19.43 -6.81 -18.87
N VAL A 284 -19.51 -5.58 -18.34
CA VAL A 284 -18.47 -4.55 -18.53
C VAL A 284 -17.20 -4.90 -17.72
N LEU A 285 -17.37 -5.65 -16.63
CA LEU A 285 -16.28 -6.12 -15.76
C LEU A 285 -15.68 -7.47 -16.21
N LYS A 286 -16.38 -8.25 -17.04
CA LYS A 286 -15.93 -9.57 -17.48
C LYS A 286 -14.83 -9.43 -18.53
N GLY A 287 -13.58 -9.64 -18.11
CA GLY A 287 -12.42 -9.74 -18.99
C GLY A 287 -11.35 -8.68 -18.79
N THR A 288 -11.62 -7.63 -18.00
CA THR A 288 -10.63 -6.61 -17.66
C THR A 288 -9.78 -7.05 -16.47
N SER A 289 -8.47 -7.12 -16.67
CA SER A 289 -7.50 -7.15 -15.56
C SER A 289 -7.60 -5.86 -14.73
N ASP A 290 -6.96 -5.78 -13.55
CA ASP A 290 -6.98 -4.57 -12.72
C ASP A 290 -6.53 -3.31 -13.49
N LEU A 291 -5.57 -3.47 -14.42
CA LEU A 291 -5.17 -2.41 -15.35
C LEU A 291 -6.24 -2.10 -16.40
N GLY A 292 -6.95 -3.12 -16.88
CA GLY A 292 -8.02 -2.98 -17.86
C GLY A 292 -9.13 -2.05 -17.36
N LEU A 293 -9.49 -2.09 -16.08
CA LEU A 293 -10.47 -1.14 -15.53
C LEU A 293 -10.00 0.31 -15.75
N ALA A 294 -8.78 0.64 -15.34
CA ALA A 294 -8.24 2.00 -15.39
C ALA A 294 -7.83 2.48 -16.79
N PHE A 295 -7.33 1.59 -17.65
CA PHE A 295 -6.74 1.94 -18.96
C PHE A 295 -7.56 1.49 -20.16
N VAL A 296 -8.67 0.79 -19.94
CA VAL A 296 -9.63 0.43 -20.99
C VAL A 296 -11.00 0.98 -20.66
N THR A 297 -11.60 0.50 -19.56
CA THR A 297 -12.99 0.81 -19.23
C THR A 297 -13.21 2.29 -18.91
N TYR A 298 -12.29 2.91 -18.15
CA TYR A 298 -12.37 4.35 -17.87
C TYR A 298 -12.15 5.21 -19.11
N PRO A 299 -11.10 5.01 -19.94
CA PRO A 299 -10.94 5.68 -21.22
C PRO A 299 -12.18 5.61 -22.10
N GLU A 300 -12.79 4.43 -22.20
CA GLU A 300 -14.04 4.22 -22.93
C GLU A 300 -15.17 5.07 -22.34
N ALA A 301 -15.41 4.99 -21.02
CA ALA A 301 -16.48 5.74 -20.36
C ALA A 301 -16.28 7.27 -20.43
N LEU A 302 -15.05 7.75 -20.21
CA LEU A 302 -14.72 9.17 -20.20
C LEU A 302 -14.83 9.78 -21.60
N SER A 303 -14.50 9.01 -22.65
CA SER A 303 -14.64 9.48 -24.03
C SER A 303 -16.09 9.75 -24.44
N ARG A 304 -17.05 9.16 -23.71
CA ARG A 304 -18.49 9.28 -23.95
C ARG A 304 -19.16 10.39 -23.13
N ILE A 305 -18.41 11.08 -22.26
CA ILE A 305 -18.93 12.27 -21.56
C ILE A 305 -19.10 13.40 -22.56
N SER A 306 -20.33 13.90 -22.76
CA SER A 306 -20.62 14.94 -23.77
C SER A 306 -19.90 16.27 -23.51
N PHE A 307 -19.58 16.58 -22.25
CA PHE A 307 -18.91 17.82 -21.86
C PHE A 307 -17.39 17.62 -21.75
N VAL A 308 -16.66 18.01 -22.80
CA VAL A 308 -15.19 18.06 -22.86
C VAL A 308 -14.50 16.76 -22.38
N PRO A 309 -14.60 15.64 -23.15
CA PRO A 309 -14.00 14.36 -22.79
C PRO A 309 -12.51 14.44 -22.39
N GLN A 310 -11.74 15.27 -23.10
CA GLN A 310 -10.31 15.46 -22.88
C GLN A 310 -10.01 15.98 -21.46
N LEU A 311 -10.83 16.91 -20.95
CA LEU A 311 -10.66 17.46 -19.61
C LEU A 311 -10.78 16.36 -18.56
N TRP A 312 -11.80 15.50 -18.68
CA TRP A 312 -12.02 14.41 -17.73
C TRP A 312 -10.94 13.35 -17.80
N SER A 313 -10.46 13.00 -19.01
CA SER A 313 -9.32 12.09 -19.16
C SER A 313 -8.04 12.66 -18.56
N VAL A 314 -7.73 13.94 -18.80
CA VAL A 314 -6.57 14.62 -18.19
C VAL A 314 -6.69 14.62 -16.67
N LEU A 315 -7.83 15.01 -16.10
CA LEU A 315 -8.05 15.03 -14.65
C LEU A 315 -7.92 13.63 -14.03
N PHE A 316 -8.51 12.61 -14.68
CA PHE A 316 -8.47 11.23 -14.22
C PHE A 316 -7.05 10.65 -14.22
N PHE A 317 -6.33 10.74 -15.33
CA PHE A 317 -4.96 10.21 -15.40
C PHE A 317 -3.97 10.99 -14.55
N PHE A 318 -4.17 12.30 -14.41
CA PHE A 318 -3.38 13.09 -13.48
C PHE A 318 -3.66 12.71 -12.02
N MET A 319 -4.92 12.48 -11.66
CA MET A 319 -5.29 11.93 -10.36
C MET A 319 -4.62 10.57 -10.10
N LEU A 320 -4.71 9.63 -11.05
CA LEU A 320 -4.07 8.31 -10.90
C LEU A 320 -2.55 8.44 -10.73
N PHE A 321 -1.90 9.34 -11.47
CA PHE A 321 -0.48 9.62 -11.30
C PHE A 321 -0.16 10.19 -9.90
N LEU A 322 -0.97 11.14 -9.39
CA LEU A 322 -0.77 11.73 -8.07
C LEU A 322 -0.99 10.74 -6.92
N LEU A 323 -2.00 9.87 -7.03
CA LEU A 323 -2.22 8.77 -6.09
C LEU A 323 -0.99 7.86 -6.07
N GLY A 324 -0.44 7.52 -7.24
CA GLY A 324 0.77 6.72 -7.32
C GLY A 324 2.00 7.44 -6.77
N LEU A 325 2.14 8.74 -7.05
CA LEU A 325 3.24 9.57 -6.54
C LEU A 325 3.27 9.59 -5.01
N GLY A 326 2.12 9.74 -4.35
CA GLY A 326 2.01 9.75 -2.89
C GLY A 326 2.56 8.48 -2.25
N SER A 327 2.19 7.31 -2.78
CA SER A 327 2.69 6.01 -2.31
C SER A 327 4.17 5.79 -2.68
N GLY A 328 4.58 6.22 -3.88
CA GLY A 328 5.95 6.05 -4.37
C GLY A 328 7.00 6.79 -3.52
N VAL A 329 6.77 8.08 -3.22
CA VAL A 329 7.70 8.88 -2.39
C VAL A 329 7.87 8.31 -0.98
N SER A 330 6.80 7.71 -0.45
CA SER A 330 6.81 7.05 0.87
C SER A 330 7.74 5.84 0.89
N ASN A 331 7.68 5.00 -0.15
CA ASN A 331 8.54 3.82 -0.29
C ASN A 331 10.01 4.19 -0.54
N ILE A 332 10.28 5.23 -1.34
CA ILE A 332 11.65 5.74 -1.53
C ILE A 332 12.22 6.20 -0.19
N GLN A 333 11.44 6.96 0.60
CA GLN A 333 11.88 7.44 1.91
C GLN A 333 12.11 6.30 2.91
N LEU A 334 11.30 5.23 2.87
CA LEU A 334 11.55 4.01 3.65
C LEU A 334 12.90 3.40 3.30
N MET A 335 13.20 3.24 2.01
CA MET A 335 14.48 2.67 1.56
C MET A 335 15.66 3.53 2.02
N VAL A 336 15.55 4.86 1.89
CA VAL A 336 16.56 5.81 2.39
C VAL A 336 16.75 5.65 3.89
N ALA A 337 15.66 5.62 4.67
CA ALA A 337 15.71 5.52 6.13
C ALA A 337 16.39 4.22 6.61
N VAL A 338 16.14 3.10 5.93
CA VAL A 338 16.79 1.81 6.22
C VAL A 338 18.30 1.89 5.97
N LEU A 339 18.74 2.51 4.87
CA LEU A 339 20.16 2.68 4.55
C LEU A 339 20.87 3.66 5.49
N GLU A 340 20.24 4.79 5.79
CA GLU A 340 20.73 5.79 6.76
C GLU A 340 20.86 5.19 8.17
N ASP A 341 20.01 4.22 8.50
CA ASP A 341 20.10 3.51 9.77
C ASP A 341 21.33 2.60 9.88
N GLN A 342 21.71 1.94 8.79
CA GLN A 342 22.89 1.07 8.75
C GLN A 342 24.19 1.86 8.53
N TYR A 343 24.13 2.93 7.75
CA TYR A 343 25.27 3.74 7.36
C TYR A 343 25.02 5.23 7.65
N PRO A 344 25.31 5.70 8.88
CA PRO A 344 25.00 7.07 9.31
C PRO A 344 25.61 8.17 8.42
N ARG A 345 26.75 7.91 7.76
CA ARG A 345 27.37 8.86 6.81
C ARG A 345 26.44 9.23 5.64
N LEU A 346 25.50 8.36 5.27
CA LEU A 346 24.53 8.65 4.20
C LEU A 346 23.55 9.76 4.59
N GLN A 347 23.37 10.05 5.88
CA GLN A 347 22.50 11.15 6.34
C GLN A 347 23.01 12.52 5.88
N GLU A 348 24.33 12.70 5.78
CA GLU A 348 24.96 13.93 5.27
C GLU A 348 24.77 14.07 3.75
N LEU A 349 24.56 12.95 3.05
CA LEU A 349 24.41 12.86 1.60
C LEU A 349 22.99 12.46 1.18
N LYS A 350 21.97 12.75 2.02
CA LYS A 350 20.60 12.27 1.85
C LYS A 350 20.03 12.49 0.45
N GLY A 351 20.24 13.68 -0.13
CA GLY A 351 19.80 13.97 -1.49
C GLY A 351 20.46 13.07 -2.55
N CYS A 352 21.75 12.80 -2.41
CA CYS A 352 22.47 11.88 -3.29
C CYS A 352 21.99 10.43 -3.09
N THR A 353 21.70 10.02 -1.85
CA THR A 353 21.14 8.69 -1.56
C THR A 353 19.78 8.49 -2.22
N VAL A 354 18.89 9.50 -2.16
CA VAL A 354 17.59 9.49 -2.87
C VAL A 354 17.82 9.31 -4.37
N LEU A 355 18.68 10.14 -4.98
CA LEU A 355 18.94 10.08 -6.43
C LEU A 355 19.56 8.74 -6.85
N ALA A 356 20.45 8.17 -6.04
CA ALA A 356 21.05 6.87 -6.30
C ALA A 356 20.01 5.75 -6.27
N ILE A 357 19.10 5.74 -5.29
CA ILE A 357 18.01 4.76 -5.22
C ILE A 357 17.09 4.91 -6.44
N CYS A 358 16.67 6.14 -6.76
CA CYS A 358 15.85 6.39 -7.95
C CYS A 358 16.55 5.93 -9.24
N ALA A 359 17.86 6.15 -9.38
CA ALA A 359 18.62 5.72 -10.55
C ALA A 359 18.70 4.19 -10.68
N VAL A 360 18.91 3.47 -9.55
CA VAL A 360 18.93 2.00 -9.53
C VAL A 360 17.54 1.42 -9.86
N CYS A 361 16.49 1.97 -9.26
CA CYS A 361 15.11 1.56 -9.54
C CYS A 361 14.67 1.92 -10.97
N PHE A 362 15.12 3.06 -11.51
CA PHE A 362 14.90 3.43 -12.91
C PHE A 362 15.60 2.45 -13.85
N GLY A 363 16.89 2.16 -13.64
CA GLY A 363 17.66 1.26 -14.48
C GLY A 363 17.08 -0.16 -14.52
N THR A 364 16.56 -0.64 -13.40
CA THR A 364 15.84 -1.93 -13.35
C THR A 364 14.44 -1.85 -13.95
N GLY A 365 13.73 -0.73 -13.77
CA GLY A 365 12.44 -0.46 -14.39
C GLY A 365 12.48 -0.37 -15.92
N LEU A 366 13.62 -0.04 -16.54
CA LEU A 366 13.78 -0.06 -18.00
C LEU A 366 13.53 -1.46 -18.60
N LEU A 367 13.71 -2.53 -17.84
CA LEU A 367 13.36 -3.89 -18.27
C LEU A 367 11.86 -4.05 -18.54
N LEU A 368 11.03 -3.27 -17.84
CA LEU A 368 9.58 -3.22 -18.03
C LEU A 368 9.18 -2.36 -19.24
N CYS A 369 10.06 -1.54 -19.81
CA CYS A 369 9.79 -0.75 -21.01
C CYS A 369 9.99 -1.56 -22.30
N THR A 370 9.62 -2.83 -22.30
CA THR A 370 9.71 -3.75 -23.44
C THR A 370 8.33 -4.26 -23.81
N ASP A 371 8.20 -4.90 -24.98
CA ASP A 371 6.97 -5.56 -25.43
C ASP A 371 6.41 -6.63 -24.47
N ASN A 372 7.23 -7.17 -23.57
CA ASN A 372 6.79 -8.09 -22.52
C ASN A 372 6.72 -7.44 -21.12
N GLY A 373 6.74 -6.12 -21.06
CA GLY A 373 6.80 -5.33 -19.83
C GLY A 373 5.68 -5.61 -18.85
N ASN A 374 4.44 -5.70 -19.34
CA ASN A 374 3.28 -5.96 -18.50
C ASN A 374 3.32 -7.37 -17.88
N THR A 375 3.73 -8.40 -18.63
CA THR A 375 3.90 -9.74 -18.08
C THR A 375 5.04 -9.82 -17.07
N MET A 376 6.16 -9.11 -17.33
CA MET A 376 7.26 -9.01 -16.36
C MET A 376 6.83 -8.28 -15.09
N ARG A 377 6.00 -7.23 -15.21
CA ARG A 377 5.39 -6.53 -14.06
C ARG A 377 4.55 -7.49 -13.21
N LEU A 378 3.76 -8.36 -13.84
CA LEU A 378 2.95 -9.36 -13.14
C LEU A 378 3.80 -10.34 -12.31
N LEU A 379 5.09 -10.55 -12.63
CA LEU A 379 5.98 -11.34 -11.77
C LEU A 379 6.18 -10.67 -10.41
N PHE A 380 6.46 -9.36 -10.42
CA PHE A 380 6.65 -8.59 -9.19
C PHE A 380 5.35 -8.47 -8.40
N ASP A 381 4.22 -8.29 -9.09
CA ASP A 381 2.89 -8.11 -8.50
C ASP A 381 2.37 -9.41 -7.86
N ASN A 382 2.42 -10.52 -8.60
CA ASN A 382 1.85 -11.81 -8.17
C ASN A 382 2.76 -12.59 -7.22
N TYR A 383 4.08 -12.36 -7.23
CA TYR A 383 5.02 -13.10 -6.41
C TYR A 383 5.77 -12.19 -5.44
N GLY A 384 5.70 -12.53 -4.16
CA GLY A 384 6.57 -11.94 -3.13
C GLY A 384 6.09 -10.64 -2.48
N ILE A 385 4.97 -10.05 -2.91
CA ILE A 385 4.37 -8.88 -2.22
C ILE A 385 3.22 -9.31 -1.29
N GLY A 386 2.10 -9.80 -1.84
CA GLY A 386 0.90 -10.05 -1.03
C GLY A 386 1.09 -11.06 0.10
N ARG A 387 1.58 -12.26 -0.21
CA ARG A 387 1.85 -13.29 0.82
C ARG A 387 2.95 -12.86 1.80
N ALA A 388 3.92 -12.08 1.35
CA ALA A 388 5.01 -11.60 2.19
C ALA A 388 4.53 -10.57 3.22
N LEU A 389 3.61 -9.67 2.84
CA LEU A 389 3.02 -8.68 3.75
C LEU A 389 2.32 -9.32 4.95
N PHE A 390 1.54 -10.38 4.72
CA PHE A 390 0.92 -11.12 5.81
C PHE A 390 1.97 -11.75 6.74
N LEU A 391 3.04 -12.33 6.18
CA LEU A 391 4.15 -12.85 6.98
C LEU A 391 4.83 -11.74 7.79
N TYR A 392 5.09 -10.57 7.19
CA TYR A 392 5.70 -9.43 7.86
C TYR A 392 4.84 -8.98 9.04
N ALA A 393 3.54 -8.82 8.83
CA ALA A 393 2.60 -8.45 9.89
C ALA A 393 2.51 -9.51 11.00
N ILE A 394 2.54 -10.81 10.67
CA ILE A 394 2.57 -11.88 11.68
C ILE A 394 3.85 -11.80 12.51
N PHE A 395 5.02 -11.71 11.88
CA PHE A 395 6.30 -11.59 12.58
C PHE A 395 6.37 -10.29 13.38
N GLU A 396 5.76 -9.21 12.89
CA GLU A 396 5.67 -7.93 13.58
C GLU A 396 4.87 -8.03 14.87
N VAL A 397 3.64 -8.52 14.78
CA VAL A 397 2.76 -8.68 15.93
C VAL A 397 3.37 -9.66 16.92
N VAL A 398 3.85 -10.83 16.48
CA VAL A 398 4.51 -11.79 17.37
C VAL A 398 5.76 -11.18 18.01
N GLY A 399 6.57 -10.45 17.23
CA GLY A 399 7.78 -9.79 17.72
C GLY A 399 7.53 -8.74 18.77
N LEU A 400 6.65 -7.78 18.50
CA LEU A 400 6.37 -6.66 19.40
C LEU A 400 5.52 -7.07 20.59
N VAL A 401 4.58 -7.98 20.39
CA VAL A 401 3.56 -8.29 21.39
C VAL A 401 3.94 -9.49 22.25
N TRP A 402 4.47 -10.56 21.65
CA TRP A 402 4.74 -11.82 22.36
C TRP A 402 6.20 -11.95 22.78
N VAL A 403 7.14 -11.55 21.91
CA VAL A 403 8.58 -11.67 22.21
C VAL A 403 9.10 -10.48 23.01
N TYR A 404 8.93 -9.25 22.53
CA TYR A 404 9.29 -8.05 23.30
C TYR A 404 8.48 -7.95 24.59
N GLY A 405 7.23 -8.40 24.53
CA GLY A 405 6.39 -8.66 25.68
C GLY A 405 5.25 -7.67 25.82
N TRP A 406 4.06 -8.25 25.92
CA TRP A 406 2.77 -7.61 26.10
C TRP A 406 2.76 -6.40 27.04
N LYS A 407 3.28 -6.63 28.25
CA LYS A 407 3.31 -5.65 29.34
C LYS A 407 4.29 -4.52 29.04
N ASN A 408 5.42 -4.83 28.39
CA ASN A 408 6.40 -3.82 28.00
C ASN A 408 5.77 -2.90 26.95
N MET A 409 5.17 -3.46 25.89
CA MET A 409 4.54 -2.68 24.84
C MET A 409 3.42 -1.78 25.38
N CYS A 410 2.51 -2.31 26.20
CA CYS A 410 1.44 -1.52 26.81
C CYS A 410 1.98 -0.42 27.73
N GLY A 411 3.04 -0.72 28.51
CA GLY A 411 3.66 0.23 29.42
C GLY A 411 4.40 1.35 28.69
N ASP A 412 5.17 1.01 27.66
CA ASP A 412 5.99 1.96 26.90
C ASP A 412 5.11 2.92 26.07
N ILE A 413 4.06 2.40 25.41
CA ILE A 413 3.07 3.25 24.72
C ILE A 413 2.25 4.06 25.73
N GLY A 414 1.89 3.48 26.88
CA GLY A 414 1.18 4.20 27.94
C GLY A 414 1.98 5.34 28.55
N TYR A 415 3.29 5.15 28.71
CA TYR A 415 4.23 6.21 29.12
C TYR A 415 4.31 7.31 28.07
N MET A 416 4.45 6.94 26.79
CA MET A 416 4.53 7.88 25.67
C MET A 416 3.27 8.76 25.55
N LEU A 417 2.09 8.16 25.66
CA LEU A 417 0.80 8.85 25.52
C LEU A 417 0.26 9.45 26.83
N GLY A 418 0.95 9.21 27.95
CA GLY A 418 0.53 9.66 29.29
C GLY A 418 -0.73 9.00 29.84
N ASN A 419 -1.31 8.02 29.14
CA ASN A 419 -2.55 7.35 29.51
C ASN A 419 -2.41 5.83 29.37
N PRO A 420 -3.00 5.02 30.27
CA PRO A 420 -2.96 3.58 30.15
C PRO A 420 -3.72 3.11 28.91
N ILE A 421 -3.18 2.08 28.26
CA ILE A 421 -3.80 1.45 27.10
C ILE A 421 -5.12 0.77 27.50
N SER A 422 -6.18 1.03 26.74
CA SER A 422 -7.52 0.49 27.00
C SER A 422 -7.58 -1.03 26.85
N TRP A 423 -8.60 -1.64 27.44
CA TRP A 423 -8.82 -3.10 27.38
C TRP A 423 -9.00 -3.62 25.96
N TYR A 424 -9.55 -2.80 25.05
CA TYR A 424 -9.76 -3.17 23.65
C TYR A 424 -8.45 -3.55 22.96
N TRP A 425 -7.46 -2.65 22.99
CA TRP A 425 -6.11 -2.92 22.46
C TRP A 425 -5.47 -4.10 23.17
N LYS A 426 -5.77 -4.24 24.46
CA LYS A 426 -5.24 -5.33 25.25
C LYS A 426 -5.77 -6.71 24.85
N ILE A 427 -6.99 -6.82 24.35
CA ILE A 427 -7.52 -8.10 23.90
C ILE A 427 -7.12 -8.36 22.45
N THR A 428 -7.14 -7.32 21.62
CA THR A 428 -6.86 -7.45 20.19
C THR A 428 -5.42 -7.87 19.95
N TRP A 429 -4.44 -7.11 20.44
CA TRP A 429 -3.04 -7.46 20.23
C TRP A 429 -2.68 -8.82 20.84
N GLY A 430 -3.25 -9.14 22.00
CA GLY A 430 -2.79 -10.26 22.82
C GLY A 430 -3.27 -11.60 22.31
N VAL A 431 -4.45 -11.63 21.69
CA VAL A 431 -5.08 -12.89 21.26
C VAL A 431 -5.74 -12.74 19.89
N LEU A 432 -6.68 -11.81 19.73
CA LEU A 432 -7.55 -11.82 18.54
C LEU A 432 -6.75 -11.59 17.26
N THR A 433 -5.94 -10.53 17.20
CA THR A 433 -5.16 -10.15 16.02
C THR A 433 -4.17 -11.25 15.59
N PRO A 434 -3.27 -11.77 16.45
CA PRO A 434 -2.33 -12.81 16.03
C PRO A 434 -3.03 -14.11 15.61
N VAL A 435 -4.08 -14.54 16.34
CA VAL A 435 -4.83 -15.76 16.00
C VAL A 435 -5.57 -15.60 14.68
N SER A 436 -6.28 -14.49 14.49
CA SER A 436 -6.99 -14.20 13.24
C SER A 436 -6.01 -14.08 12.07
N LEU A 437 -4.87 -13.42 12.22
CA LEU A 437 -3.87 -13.30 11.15
C LEU A 437 -3.30 -14.65 10.73
N ILE A 438 -2.89 -15.47 11.70
CA ILE A 438 -2.34 -16.81 11.42
C ILE A 438 -3.41 -17.69 10.77
N ALA A 439 -4.64 -17.66 11.28
CA ALA A 439 -5.75 -18.43 10.71
C ALA A 439 -6.06 -18.01 9.27
N ILE A 440 -6.17 -16.70 9.01
CA ILE A 440 -6.42 -16.15 7.67
C ILE A 440 -5.27 -16.50 6.72
N PHE A 441 -4.02 -16.39 7.17
CA PHE A 441 -2.85 -16.72 6.35
C PHE A 441 -2.79 -18.21 6.01
N ILE A 442 -2.92 -19.11 6.99
CA ILE A 442 -2.91 -20.57 6.76
C ILE A 442 -4.07 -20.98 5.86
N TYR A 443 -5.27 -20.49 6.17
CA TYR A 443 -6.45 -20.88 5.42
C TYR A 443 -6.44 -20.31 4.00
N GLY A 444 -6.05 -19.05 3.83
CA GLY A 444 -5.90 -18.41 2.53
C GLY A 444 -4.88 -19.13 1.65
N THR A 445 -3.69 -19.41 2.19
CA THR A 445 -2.65 -20.15 1.45
C THR A 445 -3.07 -21.58 1.09
N ALA A 446 -3.81 -22.27 1.96
CA ALA A 446 -4.27 -23.64 1.69
C ALA A 446 -5.39 -23.73 0.64
N THR A 447 -6.18 -22.66 0.47
CA THR A 447 -7.37 -22.66 -0.40
C THR A 447 -7.18 -21.89 -1.70
N GLU A 448 -6.11 -21.10 -1.81
CA GLU A 448 -5.75 -20.41 -3.04
C GLU A 448 -5.35 -21.44 -4.10
N LYS A 449 -6.20 -21.58 -5.13
CA LYS A 449 -5.84 -22.36 -6.32
C LYS A 449 -4.75 -21.59 -7.05
N SER A 450 -3.55 -22.17 -7.16
CA SER A 450 -2.47 -21.65 -8.02
C SER A 450 -2.85 -21.76 -9.50
N SER A 451 -3.74 -20.89 -9.97
CA SER A 451 -3.98 -20.64 -11.39
C SER A 451 -3.13 -19.46 -11.82
N SER A 452 -1.81 -19.65 -11.87
CA SER A 452 -0.91 -18.67 -12.44
C SER A 452 -1.00 -18.75 -13.96
N SER A 453 -1.34 -17.62 -14.60
CA SER A 453 -1.31 -17.46 -16.06
C SER A 453 0.11 -17.43 -16.64
N LEU A 454 1.13 -17.50 -15.77
CA LEU A 454 2.53 -17.40 -16.12
C LEU A 454 3.15 -18.78 -16.44
N PRO A 455 4.06 -18.88 -17.41
CA PRO A 455 4.75 -20.13 -17.71
C PRO A 455 5.69 -20.56 -16.57
N PRO A 456 6.13 -21.83 -16.55
CA PRO A 456 6.96 -22.38 -15.47
C PRO A 456 8.24 -21.58 -15.16
N ILE A 457 8.88 -21.01 -16.17
CA ILE A 457 10.08 -20.18 -15.99
C ILE A 457 9.73 -18.91 -15.20
N GLY A 458 8.65 -18.22 -15.57
CA GLY A 458 8.17 -17.04 -14.86
C GLY A 458 7.81 -17.36 -13.40
N GLN A 459 7.14 -18.49 -13.17
CA GLN A 459 6.83 -18.95 -11.81
C GLN A 459 8.10 -19.19 -10.98
N THR A 460 9.12 -19.83 -11.58
CA THR A 460 10.40 -20.11 -10.91
C THR A 460 11.10 -18.82 -10.50
N ILE A 461 11.17 -17.84 -11.41
CA ILE A 461 11.74 -16.51 -11.12
C ILE A 461 10.96 -15.83 -9.99
N GLY A 462 9.61 -15.85 -10.07
CA GLY A 462 8.75 -15.28 -9.04
C GLY A 462 9.01 -15.88 -7.65
N TRP A 463 9.13 -17.20 -7.56
CA TRP A 463 9.44 -17.88 -6.29
C TRP A 463 10.85 -17.58 -5.76
N ILE A 464 11.84 -17.39 -6.64
CA ILE A 464 13.18 -16.94 -6.25
C ILE A 464 13.10 -15.53 -5.66
N LEU A 465 12.40 -14.60 -6.30
CA LEU A 465 12.22 -13.23 -5.79
C LEU A 465 11.53 -13.23 -4.43
N ALA A 466 10.46 -14.03 -4.28
CA ALA A 466 9.77 -14.20 -3.01
C ALA A 466 10.69 -14.77 -1.91
N ALA A 467 11.51 -15.78 -2.24
CA ALA A 467 12.47 -16.36 -1.32
C ALA A 467 13.58 -15.37 -0.92
N VAL A 468 14.04 -14.52 -1.84
CA VAL A 468 15.04 -13.48 -1.54
C VAL A 468 14.48 -12.44 -0.57
N ALA A 469 13.22 -12.02 -0.73
CA ALA A 469 12.59 -11.05 0.16
C ALA A 469 12.32 -11.65 1.55
N VAL A 470 11.57 -12.75 1.63
CA VAL A 470 11.18 -13.38 2.91
C VAL A 470 12.41 -13.99 3.62
N GLY A 471 13.37 -14.51 2.86
CA GLY A 471 14.60 -15.10 3.37
C GLY A 471 15.47 -14.12 4.17
N GLN A 472 15.31 -12.79 3.97
CA GLN A 472 16.01 -11.79 4.78
C GLN A 472 15.70 -11.93 6.28
N ILE A 473 14.48 -12.34 6.64
CA ILE A 473 14.09 -12.53 8.05
C ILE A 473 14.95 -13.61 8.69
N GLY A 474 15.04 -14.79 8.05
CA GLY A 474 15.86 -15.91 8.54
C GLY A 474 17.36 -15.61 8.51
N LEU A 475 17.85 -14.99 7.43
CA LEU A 475 19.25 -14.62 7.28
C LEU A 475 19.71 -13.68 8.40
N TRP A 476 18.96 -12.60 8.64
CA TRP A 476 19.33 -11.62 9.66
C TRP A 476 19.10 -12.12 11.08
N MET A 477 18.16 -13.05 11.30
CA MET A 477 18.04 -13.77 12.56
C MET A 477 19.29 -14.60 12.86
N ALA A 478 19.82 -15.33 11.86
CA ALA A 478 21.08 -16.07 12.00
C ALA A 478 22.28 -15.13 12.24
N VAL A 479 22.36 -14.01 11.52
CA VAL A 479 23.39 -12.98 11.74
C VAL A 479 23.31 -12.40 13.16
N ALA A 480 22.10 -12.12 13.66
CA ALA A 480 21.88 -11.62 15.02
C ALA A 480 22.34 -12.64 16.06
N PHE A 481 22.03 -13.93 15.85
CA PHE A 481 22.46 -15.02 16.73
C PHE A 481 24.00 -15.17 16.77
N VAL A 482 24.68 -15.11 15.62
CA VAL A 482 26.14 -15.24 15.56
C VAL A 482 26.83 -14.07 16.25
N LYS A 483 26.29 -12.85 16.11
CA LYS A 483 26.82 -11.62 16.71
C LYS A 483 26.38 -11.40 18.17
N ALA A 484 25.42 -12.17 18.67
CA ALA A 484 24.92 -12.01 20.03
C ALA A 484 26.02 -12.30 21.06
N PRO A 485 26.17 -11.46 22.09
CA PRO A 485 27.07 -11.75 23.19
C PRO A 485 26.53 -12.93 24.02
N GLY A 486 27.44 -13.81 24.44
CA GLY A 486 27.15 -14.98 25.26
C GLY A 486 28.22 -16.06 25.06
N SER A 487 28.53 -16.82 26.12
CA SER A 487 29.52 -17.89 26.06
C SER A 487 28.97 -19.15 25.40
N ASP A 488 27.69 -19.45 25.64
CA ASP A 488 27.02 -20.65 25.16
C ASP A 488 25.91 -20.35 24.15
N ALA A 489 25.58 -21.32 23.30
CA ALA A 489 24.55 -21.19 22.27
C ALA A 489 23.18 -20.78 22.85
N PHE A 490 22.83 -21.26 24.05
CA PHE A 490 21.58 -20.91 24.72
C PHE A 490 21.54 -19.43 25.16
N GLU A 491 22.66 -18.91 25.69
CA GLU A 491 22.76 -17.51 26.09
C GLU A 491 22.69 -16.59 24.87
N LYS A 492 23.40 -16.93 23.80
CA LYS A 492 23.30 -16.21 22.51
C LYS A 492 21.88 -16.19 21.97
N PHE A 493 21.18 -17.34 22.01
CA PHE A 493 19.78 -17.43 21.59
C PHE A 493 18.90 -16.50 22.43
N LYS A 494 19.03 -16.54 23.75
CA LYS A 494 18.27 -15.66 24.65
C LYS A 494 18.53 -14.19 24.36
N THR A 495 19.79 -13.78 24.22
CA THR A 495 20.16 -12.38 23.93
C THR A 495 19.64 -11.90 22.57
N THR A 496 19.49 -12.80 21.60
CA THR A 496 18.93 -12.47 20.27
C THR A 496 17.46 -12.01 20.35
N PHE A 497 16.70 -12.47 21.33
CA PHE A 497 15.28 -12.16 21.51
C PHE A 497 14.99 -11.24 22.71
N VAL A 498 16.03 -10.67 23.31
CA VAL A 498 15.91 -9.68 24.38
C VAL A 498 16.29 -8.30 23.85
N ALA A 499 15.60 -7.27 24.33
CA ALA A 499 15.87 -5.89 23.94
C ALA A 499 17.32 -5.49 24.22
N SER A 500 17.96 -4.90 23.20
CA SER A 500 19.28 -4.31 23.30
C SER A 500 19.26 -3.08 24.21
N GLU A 501 20.39 -2.78 24.86
CA GLU A 501 20.58 -1.55 25.64
C GLU A 501 20.44 -0.28 24.78
N THR A 502 20.68 -0.41 23.48
CA THR A 502 20.53 0.69 22.52
C THR A 502 19.07 1.02 22.24
N PHE A 503 18.12 0.10 22.48
CA PHE A 503 16.69 0.32 22.29
C PHE A 503 16.14 1.40 23.23
N GLY A 504 15.10 2.09 22.78
CA GLY A 504 14.43 3.18 23.48
C GLY A 504 14.31 4.45 22.63
N PRO A 505 13.76 5.52 23.23
CA PRO A 505 13.58 6.81 22.56
C PRO A 505 14.89 7.36 21.99
N ARG A 506 14.80 8.04 20.84
CA ARG A 506 15.93 8.70 20.18
C ARG A 506 16.52 9.82 21.06
N ASP A 507 15.66 10.60 21.70
CA ASP A 507 16.06 11.67 22.60
C ASP A 507 16.66 11.08 23.89
N THR A 508 17.88 11.51 24.23
CA THR A 508 18.64 11.00 25.36
C THR A 508 18.02 11.33 26.72
N ASP A 509 17.41 12.51 26.86
CA ASP A 509 16.75 12.91 28.10
C ASP A 509 15.45 12.11 28.28
N VAL A 510 14.65 12.00 27.22
CA VAL A 510 13.43 11.17 27.25
C VAL A 510 13.75 9.71 27.53
N LYS A 511 14.83 9.17 26.93
CA LYS A 511 15.29 7.80 27.19
C LYS A 511 15.70 7.62 28.65
N ARG A 512 16.42 8.57 29.24
CA ARG A 512 16.80 8.53 30.66
C ARG A 512 15.57 8.49 31.56
N ASP A 513 14.60 9.38 31.33
CA ASP A 513 13.40 9.49 32.14
C ASP A 513 12.53 8.24 32.04
N TRP A 514 12.39 7.68 30.83
CA TRP A 514 11.71 6.41 30.60
C TRP A 514 12.37 5.24 31.33
N LEU A 515 13.71 5.15 31.31
CA LEU A 515 14.44 4.10 32.04
C LEU A 515 14.23 4.21 33.56
N LEU A 516 14.23 5.43 34.11
CA LEU A 516 13.93 5.67 35.52
C LEU A 516 12.50 5.26 35.87
N TRP A 517 11.52 5.62 35.03
CA TRP A 517 10.13 5.22 35.18
C TRP A 517 9.95 3.68 35.10
N LYS A 518 10.68 3.01 34.21
CA LYS A 518 10.63 1.55 34.07
C LYS A 518 11.25 0.85 35.28
N ALA A 519 12.31 1.41 35.85
CA ALA A 519 12.95 0.91 37.07
C ALA A 519 12.05 1.07 38.31
N SER A 520 11.32 2.18 38.44
CA SER A 520 10.39 2.40 39.56
C SER A 520 9.15 1.50 39.46
N SER A 521 8.61 1.34 38.25
CA SER A 521 7.45 0.48 38.00
C SER A 521 7.73 -1.00 38.28
N ARG A 522 8.97 -1.47 38.09
CA ARG A 522 9.39 -2.84 38.43
C ARG A 522 9.54 -3.08 39.94
N LYS A 523 9.74 -2.03 40.74
CA LYS A 523 9.93 -2.13 42.20
C LYS A 523 8.63 -2.09 43.00
N SER A 524 7.49 -1.77 42.37
CA SER A 524 6.18 -1.74 43.05
C SER A 524 5.28 -2.91 42.62
N PRO A 525 5.21 -4.01 43.39
CA PRO A 525 4.23 -5.06 43.18
C PRO A 525 2.95 -4.85 44.01
N LEU A 526 2.52 -3.62 44.31
CA LEU A 526 1.33 -3.37 45.14
C LEU A 526 0.42 -2.26 44.55
N ASN A 527 -0.79 -2.68 44.20
CA ASN A 527 -2.05 -1.98 43.85
C ASN A 527 -2.16 -1.16 42.53
N PRO A 528 -3.12 -1.52 41.64
CA PRO A 528 -3.46 -0.74 40.45
C PRO A 528 -4.54 0.34 40.68
N ASP A 529 -5.05 0.52 41.89
CA ASP A 529 -6.02 1.58 42.22
C ASP A 529 -5.38 2.59 43.16
N VAL A 530 -5.72 3.87 42.95
CA VAL A 530 -5.19 5.08 43.59
C VAL A 530 -4.00 5.74 42.87
N ARG A 531 -4.31 6.37 41.73
CA ARG A 531 -3.81 7.73 41.43
C ARG A 531 -4.94 8.56 40.81
N THR A 532 -5.83 9.02 41.68
CA THR A 532 -6.69 10.18 41.41
C THR A 532 -6.37 11.24 42.46
N ALA A 533 -6.11 12.45 41.97
CA ALA A 533 -6.10 13.72 42.70
C ALA A 533 -5.06 13.90 43.82
N SER A 534 -3.99 14.65 43.52
CA SER A 534 -3.65 15.92 44.21
C SER A 534 -2.19 16.28 43.94
N GLU A 535 -1.96 17.29 43.10
CA GLU A 535 -0.80 18.20 43.20
C GLU A 535 -1.06 19.40 42.28
N HIS A 536 -2.14 20.13 42.59
CA HIS A 536 -2.17 21.57 42.36
C HIS A 536 -1.70 22.22 43.66
N THR A 537 -0.41 22.48 43.76
CA THR A 537 0.17 23.33 44.81
C THR A 537 0.55 24.66 44.19
N ASN A 538 -0.38 25.60 44.37
CA ASN A 538 -0.28 27.05 44.45
C ASN A 538 1.08 27.69 44.14
N TYR A 539 1.09 28.50 43.07
CA TYR A 539 2.01 29.61 42.91
C TYR A 539 1.81 30.62 44.05
N ALA A 540 2.93 31.00 44.64
CA ALA A 540 3.06 31.93 45.75
C ALA A 540 2.52 33.33 45.41
N PHE A 541 1.72 33.87 46.33
CA PHE A 541 1.71 35.30 46.64
C PHE A 541 2.68 35.48 47.80
N GLU A 542 3.73 36.28 47.61
CA GLU A 542 4.34 37.04 48.70
C GLU A 542 4.66 38.43 48.15
N VAL A 543 4.06 39.41 48.80
CA VAL A 543 4.30 40.84 48.67
C VAL A 543 5.29 41.20 49.79
N ASP A 544 6.41 41.79 49.41
CA ASP A 544 6.96 43.02 50.00
C ASP A 544 7.92 43.68 49.01
#